data_AF-A0A059CH42-F1
#
_entry.id   AF-A0A059CH42-F1
#
_cell.length_a   1.000
_cell.length_b   1.000
_cell.length_c   1.000
_cell.angle_alpha   90.00
_cell.angle_beta   90.00
_cell.angle_gamma   90.00
#
_symmetry.space_group_name_H-M   'P 1'
#
loop_
_entity.id
_entity.type
_entity.pdbx_description
1 polymer ?
#
loop_
_entity_poly.entity_id
_entity_poly.type
_entity_poly.pdbx_seq_one_letter_code
_entity_poly.pdbx_strand_id
1 'polypeptide(L)'
;MPWERVQMELKQGNERKKWIEREPHAYWKGNPFVAETRRDLLKCNVSETQDWNARLFIQDWILESQQGFKNSDLASQCTHRFKIYIEGHAWSVSEKYILSCDSTTLLVKPWFYDFFTRSLNPLQHYWPIRTEDKCRSLKFAVDWGNSHKQKAQEIGKASSDFIQEQVKMSNVYDYMLHLMNEYAKLLRFEPEVPEGAVEVCSELVACPAGGTEREFMVESLTMSPSATGPCTMPPPYEPKSVDAMWRKSASAIGRVERWENEFGRKSPNRSA
;
A
#
# COMPACT_ATOMS: atom_id res chain seq x y z
N MET A 1 -6.60 -10.47 9.53
CA MET A 1 -6.44 -9.59 10.71
C MET A 1 -7.29 -8.35 10.51
N PRO A 2 -8.10 -7.95 11.51
CA PRO A 2 -8.91 -6.74 11.48
C PRO A 2 -8.06 -5.47 11.33
N TRP A 3 -8.55 -4.52 10.54
CA TRP A 3 -7.75 -3.37 10.16
C TRP A 3 -7.47 -2.41 11.31
N GLU A 4 -8.44 -2.13 12.20
CA GLU A 4 -8.24 -1.23 13.36
C GLU A 4 -7.08 -1.67 14.24
N ARG A 5 -7.04 -2.96 14.59
CA ARG A 5 -5.94 -3.54 15.35
C ARG A 5 -4.61 -3.39 14.64
N VAL A 6 -4.53 -3.82 13.37
CA VAL A 6 -3.28 -3.76 12.59
C VAL A 6 -2.82 -2.31 12.39
N GLN A 7 -3.75 -1.37 12.23
CA GLN A 7 -3.46 0.05 12.11
C GLN A 7 -2.77 0.59 13.37
N MET A 8 -3.26 0.22 14.56
CA MET A 8 -2.63 0.56 15.85
C MET A 8 -1.26 -0.12 16.02
N GLU A 9 -1.16 -1.41 15.70
CA GLU A 9 0.09 -2.18 15.80
C GLU A 9 1.18 -1.59 14.88
N LEU A 10 0.82 -1.17 13.67
CA LEU A 10 1.75 -0.50 12.73
C LEU A 10 2.20 0.86 13.26
N LYS A 11 1.29 1.65 13.83
CA LYS A 11 1.62 2.94 14.46
C LYS A 11 2.64 2.74 15.59
N GLN A 12 2.41 1.78 16.47
CA GLN A 12 3.36 1.40 17.53
C GLN A 12 4.66 0.81 16.95
N GLY A 13 4.57 0.03 15.89
CA GLY A 13 5.71 -0.56 15.19
C GLY A 13 6.67 0.50 14.66
N ASN A 14 6.15 1.62 14.15
CA ASN A 14 6.96 2.73 13.66
C ASN A 14 7.80 3.40 14.75
N GLU A 15 7.31 3.41 15.99
CA GLU A 15 7.98 4.02 17.15
C GLU A 15 9.15 3.16 17.66
N ARG A 16 9.21 1.87 17.32
CA ARG A 16 10.26 0.94 17.78
C ARG A 16 11.65 1.30 17.28
N LYS A 17 11.76 1.93 16.10
CA LYS A 17 13.04 2.33 15.49
C LYS A 17 12.89 3.62 14.70
N LYS A 18 13.66 4.64 15.08
CA LYS A 18 13.63 5.95 14.40
C LYS A 18 14.01 5.77 12.94
N TRP A 19 13.35 6.51 12.04
CA TRP A 19 13.58 6.38 10.58
C TRP A 19 15.06 6.47 10.20
N ILE A 20 15.82 7.37 10.85
CA ILE A 20 17.26 7.56 10.59
C ILE A 20 18.13 6.35 10.93
N GLU A 21 17.69 5.50 11.87
CA GLU A 21 18.40 4.30 12.32
C GLU A 21 18.05 3.08 11.48
N ARG A 22 16.99 3.15 10.66
CA ARG A 22 16.54 2.05 9.81
C ARG A 22 17.56 1.72 8.72
N GLU A 23 17.52 0.48 8.26
CA GLU A 23 18.42 -0.01 7.21
C GLU A 23 18.30 0.85 5.95
N PRO A 24 19.41 1.31 5.35
CA PRO A 24 19.39 2.29 4.27
C PRO A 24 19.07 1.69 2.89
N HIS A 25 18.39 0.54 2.84
CA HIS A 25 18.11 -0.21 1.61
C HIS A 25 16.61 -0.26 1.31
N ALA A 26 16.27 -0.49 0.04
CA ALA A 26 14.92 -0.86 -0.35
C ALA A 26 14.62 -2.30 0.06
N TYR A 27 13.45 -2.52 0.63
CA TYR A 27 13.03 -3.82 1.12
C TYR A 27 11.73 -4.30 0.48
N TRP A 28 11.71 -5.58 0.10
CA TRP A 28 10.51 -6.29 -0.29
C TRP A 28 10.57 -7.74 0.18
N LYS A 29 9.47 -8.24 0.74
CA LYS A 29 9.26 -9.67 1.04
C LYS A 29 7.88 -10.06 0.55
N GLY A 30 7.80 -11.05 -0.33
CA GLY A 30 6.53 -11.46 -0.92
C GLY A 30 6.61 -12.71 -1.78
N ASN A 31 5.45 -13.22 -2.20
CA ASN A 31 5.38 -14.37 -3.09
C ASN A 31 5.63 -13.91 -4.55
N PRO A 32 6.72 -14.32 -5.20
CA PRO A 32 7.02 -13.93 -6.58
C PRO A 32 6.20 -14.72 -7.61
N PHE A 33 5.65 -15.88 -7.24
CA PHE A 33 5.08 -16.82 -8.20
C PHE A 33 3.68 -16.39 -8.71
N VAL A 34 3.05 -15.43 -8.04
CA VAL A 34 1.71 -14.91 -8.39
C VAL A 34 1.71 -13.90 -9.56
N ALA A 35 2.86 -13.34 -9.93
CA ALA A 35 2.90 -12.36 -11.01
C ALA A 35 4.29 -12.27 -11.65
N GLU A 36 4.33 -12.13 -12.98
CA GLU A 36 5.58 -11.98 -13.72
C GLU A 36 6.38 -10.76 -13.24
N THR A 37 5.71 -9.63 -12.98
CA THR A 37 6.38 -8.42 -12.49
C THR A 37 7.10 -8.62 -11.15
N ARG A 38 6.65 -9.55 -10.30
CA ARG A 38 7.32 -9.88 -9.03
C ARG A 38 8.50 -10.82 -9.23
N ARG A 39 8.38 -11.78 -10.16
CA ARG A 39 9.53 -12.61 -10.58
C ARG A 39 10.63 -11.73 -11.18
N ASP A 40 10.23 -10.76 -11.98
CA ASP A 40 11.16 -9.82 -12.58
C ASP A 40 11.83 -8.90 -11.55
N LEU A 41 11.09 -8.44 -10.53
CA LEU A 41 11.67 -7.70 -9.40
C LEU A 41 12.82 -8.46 -8.73
N LEU A 42 12.72 -9.78 -8.57
CA LEU A 42 13.79 -10.59 -7.97
C LEU A 42 15.12 -10.53 -8.74
N LYS A 43 15.11 -10.19 -10.03
CA LYS A 43 16.35 -9.98 -10.81
C LYS A 43 17.14 -8.75 -10.35
N CYS A 44 16.54 -7.86 -9.56
CA CYS A 44 17.25 -6.76 -8.90
C CYS A 44 18.06 -7.22 -7.68
N ASN A 45 17.97 -8.48 -7.28
CA ASN A 45 18.89 -9.08 -6.31
C ASN A 45 20.10 -9.62 -7.09
N VAL A 46 21.19 -8.87 -7.07
CA VAL A 46 22.38 -9.02 -7.92
C VAL A 46 23.54 -9.64 -7.14
N SER A 47 24.72 -9.76 -7.77
CA SER A 47 25.94 -10.35 -7.18
C SER A 47 26.59 -9.45 -6.13
N GLU A 48 27.59 -9.97 -5.42
CA GLU A 48 28.40 -9.20 -4.47
C GLU A 48 29.09 -7.97 -5.11
N THR A 49 29.31 -7.99 -6.42
CA THR A 49 30.00 -6.95 -7.18
C THR A 49 29.07 -5.84 -7.70
N GLN A 50 27.75 -6.06 -7.72
CA GLN A 50 26.78 -5.10 -8.21
C GLN A 50 25.64 -5.02 -7.19
N ASP A 51 25.37 -3.86 -6.58
CA ASP A 51 24.29 -3.70 -5.61
C ASP A 51 23.30 -2.62 -6.07
N TRP A 52 22.04 -3.02 -6.27
CA TRP A 52 20.93 -2.10 -6.57
C TRP A 52 20.33 -1.45 -5.31
N ASN A 53 20.96 -1.65 -4.14
CA ASN A 53 20.47 -1.27 -2.82
C ASN A 53 19.09 -1.87 -2.49
N ALA A 54 18.78 -3.03 -3.06
CA ALA A 54 17.52 -3.74 -2.85
C ALA A 54 17.76 -5.03 -2.06
N ARG A 55 16.90 -5.31 -1.09
CA ARG A 55 16.89 -6.52 -0.26
C ARG A 55 15.54 -7.20 -0.49
N LEU A 56 15.56 -8.22 -1.34
CA LEU A 56 14.37 -8.88 -1.85
C LEU A 56 14.30 -10.32 -1.35
N PHE A 57 13.20 -10.68 -0.71
CA PHE A 57 13.03 -11.97 -0.07
C PHE A 57 11.76 -12.67 -0.54
N ILE A 58 11.83 -13.99 -0.69
CA ILE A 58 10.68 -14.81 -1.03
C ILE A 58 9.88 -15.07 0.25
N GLN A 59 8.57 -14.81 0.20
CA GLN A 59 7.63 -15.20 1.25
C GLN A 59 7.03 -16.55 0.90
N ASP A 60 7.43 -17.59 1.63
CA ASP A 60 6.84 -18.93 1.53
C ASP A 60 5.65 -19.05 2.50
N TRP A 61 4.44 -18.97 1.96
CA TRP A 61 3.22 -19.04 2.76
C TRP A 61 2.94 -20.44 3.33
N ILE A 62 3.45 -21.50 2.70
CA ILE A 62 3.28 -22.87 3.22
C ILE A 62 4.10 -23.00 4.49
N LEU A 63 5.37 -22.59 4.46
CA LEU A 63 6.25 -22.63 5.63
C LEU A 63 5.77 -21.70 6.74
N GLU A 64 5.35 -20.47 6.43
CA GLU A 64 4.80 -19.56 7.44
C GLU A 64 3.56 -20.13 8.12
N SER A 65 2.66 -20.75 7.35
CA SER A 65 1.47 -21.40 7.92
C SER A 65 1.84 -22.51 8.89
N GLN A 66 2.87 -23.31 8.58
CA GLN A 66 3.36 -24.37 9.48
C GLN A 66 4.03 -23.81 10.75
N GLN A 67 4.61 -22.61 10.67
CA GLN A 67 5.31 -21.97 11.78
C GLN A 67 4.43 -20.97 12.57
N GLY A 68 3.16 -20.81 12.18
CA GLY A 68 2.23 -19.88 12.81
C GLY A 68 2.54 -18.41 12.51
N PHE A 69 3.02 -18.09 11.30
CA PHE A 69 3.27 -16.74 10.78
C PHE A 69 4.24 -15.87 11.61
N LYS A 70 5.10 -16.50 12.42
CA LYS A 70 6.01 -15.81 13.35
C LYS A 70 6.94 -14.79 12.67
N ASN A 71 7.25 -14.98 11.39
CA ASN A 71 8.15 -14.13 10.62
C ASN A 71 7.41 -13.20 9.63
N SER A 72 6.08 -13.09 9.77
CA SER A 72 5.19 -12.32 8.88
C SER A 72 4.38 -11.25 9.61
N ASP A 73 4.69 -10.96 10.88
CA ASP A 73 4.09 -9.85 11.60
C ASP A 73 4.35 -8.53 10.85
N LEU A 74 3.29 -7.78 10.54
CA LEU A 74 3.39 -6.59 9.69
C LEU A 74 4.09 -5.43 10.41
N ALA A 75 3.82 -5.27 11.72
CA ALA A 75 4.36 -4.18 12.53
C ALA A 75 5.89 -4.30 12.73
N SER A 76 6.42 -5.52 12.76
CA SER A 76 7.87 -5.76 12.85
C SER A 76 8.63 -5.54 11.54
N GLN A 77 7.94 -5.35 10.41
CA GLN A 77 8.58 -5.21 9.09
C GLN A 77 8.91 -3.75 8.69
N CYS A 78 8.72 -2.78 9.60
CA CYS A 78 9.05 -1.36 9.36
C CYS A 78 10.52 -1.04 9.72
N THR A 79 11.45 -1.87 9.28
CA THR A 79 12.88 -1.84 9.69
C THR A 79 13.81 -1.16 8.69
N HIS A 80 13.33 -0.88 7.48
CA HIS A 80 14.09 -0.31 6.38
C HIS A 80 13.59 1.10 6.04
N ARG A 81 14.47 1.99 5.58
CA ARG A 81 14.10 3.36 5.18
C ARG A 81 13.14 3.37 4.00
N PHE A 82 13.26 2.39 3.11
CA PHE A 82 12.48 2.30 1.87
C PHE A 82 11.77 0.95 1.78
N LYS A 83 10.48 0.96 1.40
CA LYS A 83 9.70 -0.26 1.15
C LYS A 83 9.13 -0.26 -0.24
N ILE A 84 9.27 -1.38 -0.95
CA ILE A 84 8.81 -1.50 -2.33
C ILE A 84 7.37 -1.99 -2.34
N TYR A 85 6.50 -1.27 -3.05
CA TYR A 85 5.19 -1.77 -3.44
C TYR A 85 5.22 -2.22 -4.90
N ILE A 86 4.72 -3.44 -5.14
CA ILE A 86 4.57 -4.02 -6.47
C ILE A 86 3.35 -4.94 -6.51
N GLU A 87 2.61 -4.85 -7.61
CA GLU A 87 1.37 -5.57 -7.83
C GLU A 87 1.56 -7.09 -7.90
N GLY A 88 0.46 -7.82 -7.66
CA GLY A 88 0.37 -9.28 -7.81
C GLY A 88 -0.43 -9.62 -9.06
N HIS A 89 -1.41 -10.53 -8.94
CA HIS A 89 -2.39 -10.76 -10.00
C HIS A 89 -3.22 -9.50 -10.33
N ALA A 90 -3.44 -8.66 -9.33
CA ALA A 90 -4.10 -7.36 -9.42
C ALA A 90 -3.39 -6.37 -8.47
N TRP A 91 -4.13 -5.42 -7.89
CA TRP A 91 -3.63 -4.66 -6.74
C TRP A 91 -3.24 -5.62 -5.60
N SER A 92 -2.25 -5.23 -4.80
CA SER A 92 -1.79 -6.06 -3.69
C SER A 92 -2.28 -5.49 -2.36
N VAL A 93 -2.92 -6.34 -1.56
CA VAL A 93 -3.39 -5.98 -0.19
C VAL A 93 -2.27 -5.43 0.72
N SER A 94 -1.01 -5.67 0.35
CA SER A 94 0.17 -5.12 1.03
C SER A 94 0.31 -3.60 0.93
N GLU A 95 -0.37 -2.93 -0.01
CA GLU A 95 -0.19 -1.50 -0.28
C GLU A 95 -0.37 -0.66 0.99
N LYS A 96 -1.52 -0.77 1.65
CA LYS A 96 -1.83 0.00 2.87
C LYS A 96 -0.86 -0.29 4.01
N TYR A 97 -0.39 -1.54 4.15
CA TYR A 97 0.56 -1.92 5.21
C TYR A 97 1.95 -1.36 4.94
N ILE A 98 2.39 -1.34 3.68
CA ILE A 98 3.65 -0.72 3.25
C ILE A 98 3.61 0.78 3.48
N LEU A 99 2.54 1.44 3.02
CA LEU A 99 2.35 2.88 3.18
C LEU A 99 2.27 3.32 4.66
N SER A 100 1.85 2.42 5.55
CA SER A 100 1.76 2.69 6.99
C SER A 100 3.09 2.67 7.75
N CYS A 101 4.20 2.24 7.13
CA CYS A 101 5.44 1.95 7.87
C CYS A 101 6.33 3.16 8.20
N ASP A 102 5.94 4.42 7.97
CA ASP A 102 6.83 5.62 7.98
C ASP A 102 8.05 5.52 7.01
N SER A 103 8.24 4.38 6.35
CA SER A 103 9.26 4.18 5.33
C SER A 103 8.84 4.89 4.06
N THR A 104 9.80 5.40 3.30
CA THR A 104 9.54 5.96 1.98
C THR A 104 9.06 4.83 1.07
N THR A 105 7.79 4.87 0.67
CA THR A 105 7.23 3.85 -0.22
C THR A 105 7.74 4.07 -1.64
N LEU A 106 8.42 3.07 -2.19
CA LEU A 106 8.86 2.99 -3.58
C LEU A 106 7.77 2.25 -4.37
N LEU A 107 6.89 3.01 -5.03
CA LEU A 107 5.68 2.49 -5.66
C LEU A 107 5.98 2.21 -7.15
N VAL A 108 6.11 0.93 -7.50
CA VAL A 108 6.21 0.51 -8.91
C VAL A 108 4.93 0.86 -9.63
N LYS A 109 5.04 1.62 -10.72
CA LYS A 109 3.90 2.19 -11.47
C LYS A 109 2.71 1.20 -11.52
N PRO A 110 1.59 1.53 -10.87
CA PRO A 110 0.48 0.60 -10.72
C PRO A 110 -0.38 0.58 -11.99
N TRP A 111 -1.00 -0.56 -12.25
CA TRP A 111 -2.06 -0.74 -13.25
C TRP A 111 -3.44 -0.76 -12.58
N PHE A 112 -3.49 -1.24 -11.34
CA PHE A 112 -4.69 -1.39 -10.53
C PHE A 112 -4.74 -0.31 -9.45
N TYR A 113 -5.97 0.09 -9.10
CA TYR A 113 -6.21 1.08 -8.06
C TYR A 113 -7.18 0.52 -7.04
N ASP A 114 -6.78 0.55 -5.77
CA ASP A 114 -7.70 0.38 -4.65
C ASP A 114 -8.50 1.69 -4.45
N PHE A 115 -9.52 1.67 -3.58
CA PHE A 115 -10.42 2.82 -3.39
C PHE A 115 -9.70 4.10 -2.92
N PHE A 116 -8.57 3.96 -2.22
CA PHE A 116 -7.76 5.08 -1.73
C PHE A 116 -6.55 5.42 -2.62
N THR A 117 -6.11 4.51 -3.51
CA THR A 117 -4.84 4.65 -4.24
C THR A 117 -4.81 5.90 -5.12
N ARG A 118 -5.95 6.32 -5.68
CA ARG A 118 -6.06 7.55 -6.51
C ARG A 118 -5.82 8.84 -5.73
N SER A 119 -5.94 8.82 -4.42
CA SER A 119 -5.67 9.97 -3.55
C SER A 119 -4.19 10.11 -3.19
N LEU A 120 -3.34 9.15 -3.59
CA LEU A 120 -1.91 9.18 -3.35
C LEU A 120 -1.20 10.10 -4.35
N ASN A 121 -0.40 11.04 -3.84
CA ASN A 121 0.34 11.99 -4.67
C ASN A 121 1.83 11.58 -4.78
N PRO A 122 2.39 11.45 -6.00
CA PRO A 122 3.82 11.20 -6.17
C PRO A 122 4.66 12.31 -5.55
N LEU A 123 5.79 11.95 -4.94
CA LEU A 123 6.70 12.81 -4.19
C LEU A 123 6.12 13.48 -2.93
N GLN A 124 4.88 13.14 -2.56
CA GLN A 124 4.27 13.52 -1.29
C GLN A 124 3.99 12.27 -0.45
N HIS A 125 3.31 11.26 -1.00
CA HIS A 125 2.97 10.02 -0.30
C HIS A 125 3.84 8.84 -0.75
N TYR A 126 4.50 8.92 -1.90
CA TYR A 126 5.37 7.84 -2.38
C TYR A 126 6.40 8.34 -3.39
N TRP A 127 7.42 7.55 -3.63
CA TRP A 127 8.38 7.73 -4.72
C TRP A 127 8.01 6.82 -5.91
N PRO A 128 7.76 7.36 -7.11
CA PRO A 128 7.39 6.55 -8.28
C PRO A 128 8.58 5.75 -8.81
N ILE A 129 8.35 4.48 -9.15
CA ILE A 129 9.35 3.58 -9.75
C ILE A 129 8.87 3.13 -11.14
N ARG A 130 9.79 3.17 -12.11
CA ARG A 130 9.52 2.77 -13.51
C ARG A 130 9.38 1.25 -13.65
N THR A 131 8.42 0.79 -14.45
CA THR A 131 8.23 -0.63 -14.71
C THR A 131 9.35 -1.21 -15.57
N GLU A 132 9.68 -0.60 -16.71
CA GLU A 132 10.65 -1.19 -17.68
C GLU A 132 12.08 -1.31 -17.15
N ASP A 133 12.45 -0.48 -16.18
CA ASP A 133 13.83 -0.36 -15.68
C ASP A 133 13.87 -0.21 -14.16
N LYS A 134 13.06 -1.04 -13.51
CA LYS A 134 12.79 -0.98 -12.07
C LYS A 134 14.06 -1.06 -11.22
N CYS A 135 15.04 -1.90 -11.55
CA CYS A 135 16.23 -2.06 -10.70
C CYS A 135 17.07 -0.78 -10.63
N ARG A 136 17.28 -0.11 -11.77
CA ARG A 136 17.99 1.17 -11.83
C ARG A 136 17.18 2.30 -11.20
N SER A 137 15.87 2.32 -11.44
CA SER A 137 14.94 3.29 -10.82
C SER A 137 14.93 3.14 -9.29
N LEU A 138 14.89 1.91 -8.76
CA LEU A 138 15.00 1.60 -7.33
C LEU A 138 16.33 2.09 -6.76
N LYS A 139 17.46 1.76 -7.42
CA LYS A 139 18.77 2.23 -6.98
C LYS A 139 18.86 3.74 -6.92
N PHE A 140 18.39 4.42 -7.96
CA PHE A 140 18.36 5.88 -7.98
C PHE A 140 17.52 6.44 -6.81
N ALA A 141 16.33 5.90 -6.58
CA ALA A 141 15.46 6.32 -5.49
C ALA A 141 16.13 6.16 -4.12
N VAL A 142 16.82 5.04 -3.89
CA VAL A 142 17.53 4.76 -2.64
C VAL A 142 18.75 5.67 -2.47
N ASP A 143 19.56 5.85 -3.51
CA ASP A 143 20.73 6.74 -3.48
C ASP A 143 20.31 8.20 -3.25
N TRP A 144 19.24 8.65 -3.92
CA TRP A 144 18.65 9.97 -3.71
C TRP A 144 18.10 10.12 -2.28
N GLY A 145 17.33 9.15 -1.80
CA GLY A 145 16.71 9.23 -0.48
C GLY A 145 17.72 9.21 0.66
N ASN A 146 18.80 8.44 0.52
CA ASN A 146 19.89 8.41 1.49
C ASN A 146 20.75 9.68 1.49
N SER A 147 20.83 10.41 0.37
CA SER A 147 21.45 11.74 0.29
C SER A 147 20.51 12.88 0.71
N HIS A 148 19.19 12.66 0.65
CA HIS A 148 18.14 13.62 1.01
C HIS A 148 17.26 13.11 2.16
N LYS A 149 17.91 12.66 3.23
CA LYS A 149 17.29 11.93 4.34
C LYS A 149 16.02 12.59 4.89
N GLN A 150 16.07 13.90 5.14
CA GLN A 150 14.92 14.64 5.67
C GLN A 150 13.71 14.56 4.71
N LYS A 151 13.92 14.82 3.42
CA LYS A 151 12.84 14.75 2.41
C LYS A 151 12.29 13.33 2.24
N ALA A 152 13.16 12.33 2.25
CA ALA A 152 12.74 10.94 2.16
C ALA A 152 11.87 10.53 3.36
N GLN A 153 12.27 10.94 4.57
CA GLN A 153 11.51 10.74 5.79
C GLN A 153 10.15 11.46 5.75
N GLU A 154 10.11 12.71 5.28
CA GLU A 154 8.86 13.48 5.12
C GLU A 154 7.87 12.77 4.20
N ILE A 155 8.33 12.19 3.08
CA ILE A 155 7.47 11.39 2.17
C ILE A 155 6.91 10.15 2.90
N GLY A 156 7.77 9.41 3.60
CA GLY A 156 7.36 8.22 4.34
C GLY A 156 6.37 8.52 5.47
N LYS A 157 6.56 9.66 6.16
CA LYS A 157 5.66 10.12 7.22
C LYS A 157 4.32 10.61 6.66
N ALA A 158 4.33 11.39 5.59
CA ALA A 158 3.10 11.83 4.94
C ALA A 158 2.28 10.66 4.38
N SER A 159 2.95 9.59 3.91
CA SER A 159 2.31 8.33 3.52
C SER A 159 1.55 7.68 4.66
N SER A 160 2.22 7.48 5.80
CA SER A 160 1.62 6.78 6.93
C SER A 160 0.52 7.62 7.57
N ASP A 161 0.72 8.93 7.70
CA ASP A 161 -0.32 9.86 8.19
C ASP A 161 -1.57 9.79 7.32
N PHE A 162 -1.42 9.78 5.99
CA PHE A 162 -2.54 9.59 5.08
C PHE A 162 -3.29 8.28 5.36
N ILE A 163 -2.59 7.14 5.51
CA ILE A 163 -3.26 5.85 5.77
C ILE A 163 -3.92 5.82 7.16
N GLN A 164 -3.28 6.40 8.17
CA GLN A 164 -3.80 6.45 9.53
C GLN A 164 -5.06 7.31 9.64
N GLU A 165 -5.12 8.42 8.90
CA GLU A 165 -6.23 9.37 8.99
C GLU A 165 -7.33 9.12 7.97
N GLN A 166 -6.96 8.81 6.73
CA GLN A 166 -7.90 8.74 5.60
C GLN A 166 -8.44 7.34 5.39
N VAL A 167 -7.71 6.30 5.79
CA VAL A 167 -8.08 4.88 5.59
C VAL A 167 -8.47 4.23 6.91
N LYS A 168 -8.90 4.96 7.93
CA LYS A 168 -9.48 4.40 9.17
C LYS A 168 -10.86 3.77 8.91
N MET A 169 -11.28 2.81 9.75
CA MET A 169 -12.52 2.05 9.52
C MET A 169 -13.78 2.91 9.41
N SER A 170 -13.88 4.02 10.16
CA SER A 170 -15.01 4.95 10.01
C SER A 170 -15.11 5.53 8.59
N ASN A 171 -13.98 5.93 7.99
CA ASN A 171 -13.96 6.41 6.61
C ASN A 171 -14.21 5.28 5.60
N VAL A 172 -13.78 4.05 5.89
CA VAL A 172 -14.04 2.88 5.04
C VAL A 172 -15.54 2.59 5.00
N TYR A 173 -16.21 2.58 6.16
CA TYR A 173 -17.66 2.40 6.24
C TYR A 173 -18.42 3.53 5.58
N ASP A 174 -18.01 4.79 5.78
CA ASP A 174 -18.59 5.95 5.10
C ASP A 174 -18.47 5.82 3.58
N TYR A 175 -17.29 5.42 3.07
CA TYR A 175 -17.08 5.19 1.65
C TYR A 175 -18.00 4.09 1.10
N MET A 176 -18.09 2.94 1.79
CA MET A 176 -18.94 1.82 1.37
C MET A 176 -20.43 2.22 1.36
N LEU A 177 -20.90 2.88 2.44
CA LEU A 177 -22.28 3.34 2.55
C LEU A 177 -22.61 4.35 1.44
N HIS A 178 -21.71 5.30 1.19
CA HIS A 178 -21.90 6.27 0.11
C HIS A 178 -21.94 5.59 -1.27
N LEU A 179 -21.01 4.68 -1.54
CA LEU A 179 -20.96 3.93 -2.81
C LEU A 179 -22.27 3.18 -3.06
N MET A 180 -22.78 2.45 -2.06
CA MET A 180 -24.03 1.71 -2.17
C MET A 180 -25.23 2.65 -2.35
N ASN A 181 -25.28 3.77 -1.62
CA ASN A 181 -26.36 4.75 -1.73
C ASN A 181 -26.39 5.41 -3.11
N GLU A 182 -25.26 5.83 -3.67
CA GLU A 182 -25.21 6.42 -5.01
C GLU A 182 -25.52 5.39 -6.09
N TYR A 183 -25.04 4.15 -5.94
CA TYR A 183 -25.36 3.06 -6.86
C TYR A 183 -26.87 2.74 -6.86
N ALA A 184 -27.50 2.72 -5.69
CA ALA A 184 -28.94 2.45 -5.57
C ALA A 184 -29.81 3.46 -6.34
N LYS A 185 -29.38 4.73 -6.43
CA LYS A 185 -30.09 5.76 -7.23
C LYS A 185 -30.07 5.49 -8.74
N LEU A 186 -29.18 4.64 -9.22
CA LEU A 186 -29.08 4.26 -10.63
C LEU A 186 -30.03 3.11 -11.00
N LEU A 187 -30.63 2.44 -10.01
CA LEU A 187 -31.55 1.34 -10.25
C LEU A 187 -32.79 1.83 -10.99
N ARG A 188 -33.16 1.10 -12.04
CA ARG A 188 -34.34 1.38 -12.88
C ARG A 188 -35.51 0.45 -12.59
N PHE A 189 -35.45 -0.24 -11.45
CA PHE A 189 -36.42 -1.21 -10.98
C PHE A 189 -36.50 -1.13 -9.45
N GLU A 190 -37.60 -1.63 -8.89
CA GLU A 190 -37.76 -1.79 -7.45
C GLU A 190 -37.17 -3.15 -7.03
N PRO A 191 -36.15 -3.19 -6.15
CA PRO A 191 -35.57 -4.46 -5.73
C PRO A 191 -36.54 -5.31 -4.91
N GLU A 192 -36.65 -6.59 -5.27
CA GLU A 192 -37.42 -7.59 -4.52
C GLU A 192 -36.47 -8.67 -3.97
N VAL A 193 -36.85 -9.29 -2.85
CA VAL A 193 -36.08 -10.40 -2.25
C VAL A 193 -36.28 -11.65 -3.13
N PRO A 194 -35.23 -12.22 -3.73
CA PRO A 194 -35.37 -13.38 -4.61
C PRO A 194 -35.75 -14.64 -3.82
N GLU A 195 -36.49 -15.55 -4.46
CA GLU A 195 -36.81 -16.86 -3.88
C GLU A 195 -35.53 -17.61 -3.50
N GLY A 196 -35.48 -18.16 -2.28
CA GLY A 196 -34.31 -18.85 -1.75
C GLY A 196 -33.23 -17.95 -1.16
N ALA A 197 -33.43 -16.63 -1.10
CA ALA A 197 -32.54 -15.75 -0.34
C ALA A 197 -32.53 -16.14 1.15
N VAL A 198 -31.33 -16.12 1.75
CA VAL A 198 -31.13 -16.38 3.18
C VAL A 198 -30.73 -15.07 3.84
N GLU A 199 -31.41 -14.71 4.91
CA GLU A 199 -31.06 -13.55 5.74
C GLU A 199 -29.71 -13.79 6.42
N VAL A 200 -28.82 -12.79 6.33
CA VAL A 200 -27.51 -12.82 6.98
C VAL A 200 -27.48 -11.75 8.07
N CYS A 201 -27.62 -12.16 9.33
CA CYS A 201 -27.43 -11.28 10.49
C CYS A 201 -25.95 -11.17 10.85
N SER A 202 -25.51 -10.01 11.33
CA SER A 202 -24.11 -9.75 11.74
C SER A 202 -23.57 -10.81 12.72
N GLU A 203 -24.40 -11.25 13.66
CA GLU A 203 -24.11 -12.23 14.69
C GLU A 203 -23.87 -13.64 14.12
N LEU A 204 -24.44 -13.92 12.95
CA LEU A 204 -24.38 -15.21 12.28
C LEU A 204 -23.25 -15.31 11.26
N VAL A 205 -22.70 -14.17 10.79
CA VAL A 205 -21.61 -14.15 9.80
C VAL A 205 -20.39 -14.95 10.27
N ALA A 206 -20.07 -14.89 11.56
CA ALA A 206 -18.91 -15.57 12.13
C ALA A 206 -19.18 -17.04 12.51
N CYS A 207 -20.44 -17.48 12.54
CA CYS A 207 -20.83 -18.84 12.97
C CYS A 207 -20.24 -19.98 12.11
N PRO A 208 -20.23 -19.91 10.76
CA PRO A 208 -19.68 -20.99 9.94
C PRO A 208 -18.14 -21.05 9.98
N ALA A 209 -17.46 -19.99 10.44
CA ALA A 209 -16.02 -19.93 10.50
C ALA A 209 -15.45 -20.65 11.74
N GLY A 210 -14.22 -21.13 11.63
CA GLY A 210 -13.48 -21.79 12.72
C GLY A 210 -12.12 -21.14 12.98
N GLY A 211 -11.53 -21.41 14.16
CA GLY A 211 -10.19 -20.96 14.54
C GLY A 211 -10.00 -19.43 14.40
N THR A 212 -8.83 -19.04 13.88
CA THR A 212 -8.43 -17.63 13.73
C THR A 212 -9.32 -16.82 12.78
N GLU A 213 -9.97 -17.46 11.81
CA GLU A 213 -10.92 -16.78 10.92
C GLU A 213 -12.12 -16.26 11.73
N ARG A 214 -12.70 -17.12 12.58
CA ARG A 214 -13.80 -16.73 13.47
C ARG A 214 -13.36 -15.65 14.45
N GLU A 215 -12.17 -15.76 15.02
CA GLU A 215 -11.62 -14.73 15.92
C GLU A 215 -11.55 -13.36 15.23
N PHE A 216 -11.02 -13.30 14.01
CA PHE A 216 -10.94 -12.04 13.25
C PHE A 216 -12.32 -11.52 12.84
N MET A 217 -13.26 -12.38 12.46
CA MET A 217 -14.62 -11.98 12.15
C MET A 217 -15.29 -11.35 13.39
N VAL A 218 -15.23 -12.04 14.54
CA VAL A 218 -15.81 -11.55 15.81
C VAL A 218 -15.15 -10.24 16.25
N GLU A 219 -13.82 -10.13 16.18
CA GLU A 219 -13.09 -8.91 16.52
C GLU A 219 -13.48 -7.73 15.61
N SER A 220 -13.85 -7.99 14.35
CA SER A 220 -14.30 -6.96 13.40
C SER A 220 -15.77 -6.58 13.50
N LEU A 221 -16.56 -7.24 14.34
CA LEU A 221 -17.99 -6.96 14.46
C LEU A 221 -18.24 -5.58 15.07
N THR A 222 -19.06 -4.79 14.39
CA THR A 222 -19.53 -3.49 14.89
C THR A 222 -20.79 -3.69 15.74
N MET A 223 -20.66 -3.54 17.06
CA MET A 223 -21.73 -3.87 18.03
C MET A 223 -22.94 -2.91 18.01
N SER A 224 -22.77 -1.71 17.48
CA SER A 224 -23.82 -0.70 17.46
C SER A 224 -23.64 0.24 16.27
N PRO A 225 -24.73 0.72 15.65
CA PRO A 225 -24.66 1.76 14.63
C PRO A 225 -23.94 3.01 15.14
N SER A 226 -23.37 3.78 14.22
CA SER A 226 -22.82 5.09 14.54
C SER A 226 -23.89 6.00 15.16
N ALA A 227 -23.55 6.68 16.26
CA ALA A 227 -24.41 7.68 16.89
C ALA A 227 -24.51 8.98 16.05
N THR A 228 -23.57 9.18 15.11
CA THR A 228 -23.59 10.26 14.14
C THR A 228 -24.10 9.76 12.80
N GLY A 229 -24.91 10.57 12.12
CA GLY A 229 -25.31 10.30 10.74
C GLY A 229 -24.10 10.18 9.78
N PRO A 230 -24.31 9.67 8.55
CA PRO A 230 -23.24 9.55 7.57
C PRO A 230 -22.62 10.91 7.27
N CYS A 231 -21.33 10.93 6.94
CA CYS A 231 -20.68 12.17 6.55
C CYS A 231 -21.37 12.77 5.31
N THR A 232 -21.48 14.10 5.27
CA THR A 232 -21.92 14.80 4.06
C THR A 232 -20.74 14.84 3.10
N MET A 233 -20.84 14.09 2.00
CA MET A 233 -19.79 14.09 0.99
C MET A 233 -19.69 15.48 0.34
N PRO A 234 -18.46 15.96 0.09
CA PRO A 234 -18.27 17.16 -0.70
C PRO A 234 -18.84 16.94 -2.11
N PRO A 235 -19.24 18.01 -2.82
CA PRO A 235 -19.68 17.89 -4.20
C PRO A 235 -18.59 17.23 -5.06
N PRO A 236 -18.97 16.51 -6.14
CA PRO A 236 -18.00 15.92 -7.06
C PRO A 236 -16.99 16.95 -7.55
N TYR A 237 -15.76 16.52 -7.75
CA TYR A 237 -14.74 17.39 -8.31
C TYR A 237 -15.14 17.87 -9.70
N GLU A 238 -15.02 19.18 -9.91
CA GLU A 238 -15.11 19.76 -11.25
C GLU A 238 -14.09 19.09 -12.20
N PRO A 239 -14.43 18.83 -13.47
CA PRO A 239 -13.52 18.17 -14.42
C PRO A 239 -12.14 18.85 -14.50
N LYS A 240 -12.11 20.19 -14.44
CA LYS A 240 -10.86 20.97 -14.43
C LYS A 240 -9.99 20.69 -13.21
N SER A 241 -10.59 20.46 -12.04
CA SER A 241 -9.88 20.13 -10.80
C SER A 241 -9.27 18.73 -10.89
N VAL A 242 -10.04 17.77 -11.43
CA VAL A 242 -9.55 16.41 -11.70
C VAL A 242 -8.37 16.45 -12.68
N ASP A 243 -8.48 17.18 -13.78
CA ASP A 243 -7.40 17.37 -14.76
C ASP A 243 -6.15 18.00 -14.13
N ALA A 244 -6.33 19.00 -13.26
CA ALA A 244 -5.22 19.64 -12.56
C ALA A 244 -4.50 18.66 -11.63
N MET A 245 -5.23 17.80 -10.93
CA MET A 245 -4.65 16.73 -10.09
C MET A 245 -3.83 15.75 -10.93
N TRP A 246 -4.37 15.28 -12.06
CA TRP A 246 -3.65 14.38 -12.97
C TRP A 246 -2.38 15.01 -13.55
N ARG A 247 -2.47 16.26 -14.00
CA ARG A 247 -1.30 17.00 -14.52
C ARG A 247 -0.23 17.20 -13.45
N LYS A 248 -0.62 17.50 -12.21
CA LYS A 248 0.32 17.62 -11.09
C LYS A 248 1.06 16.31 -10.84
N SER A 249 0.34 15.19 -10.79
CA SER A 249 0.92 13.86 -10.61
C SER A 249 1.84 13.48 -11.78
N ALA A 250 1.39 13.67 -13.02
CA ALA A 250 2.19 13.40 -14.22
C ALA A 250 3.48 14.25 -14.26
N SER A 251 3.39 15.54 -13.89
CA SER A 251 4.54 16.43 -13.80
C SER A 251 5.55 15.99 -12.72
N ALA A 252 5.06 15.54 -11.57
CA ALA A 252 5.91 15.01 -10.50
C ALA A 252 6.66 13.75 -10.93
N ILE A 253 5.96 12.81 -11.57
CA ILE A 253 6.56 11.58 -12.12
C ILE A 253 7.59 11.93 -13.20
N GLY A 254 7.22 12.78 -14.17
CA GLY A 254 8.14 13.18 -15.24
C GLY A 254 9.38 13.93 -14.73
N ARG A 255 9.31 14.59 -13.57
CA ARG A 255 10.48 15.17 -12.91
C ARG A 255 11.44 14.10 -12.38
N VAL A 256 10.92 13.04 -11.76
CA VAL A 256 11.74 11.90 -11.30
C VAL A 256 12.41 11.22 -12.48
N GLU A 257 11.67 10.96 -13.56
CA GLU A 257 12.21 10.34 -14.77
C GLU A 257 13.36 11.16 -15.40
N ARG A 258 13.26 12.50 -15.38
CA ARG A 258 14.37 13.37 -15.81
C ARG A 258 15.59 13.21 -14.92
N TRP A 259 15.42 13.22 -13.60
CA TRP A 259 16.53 13.03 -12.66
C TRP A 259 17.20 11.66 -12.82
N GLU A 260 16.42 10.60 -13.03
CA GLU A 260 16.94 9.25 -13.31
C GLU A 260 17.77 9.20 -14.59
N ASN A 261 17.25 9.81 -15.67
CA ASN A 261 17.95 9.83 -16.96
C ASN A 261 19.27 10.62 -16.88
N GLU A 262 19.29 11.74 -16.14
CA GLU A 262 20.51 12.51 -15.88
C GLU A 262 21.53 11.73 -15.05
N PHE A 263 21.08 11.01 -14.02
CA PHE A 263 21.92 10.16 -13.20
C PHE A 263 22.53 9.00 -14.01
N GLY A 264 21.74 8.37 -14.87
CA GLY A 264 22.19 7.30 -15.77
C GLY A 264 23.27 7.78 -16.75
N ARG A 265 23.13 8.99 -17.31
CA ARG A 265 24.16 9.60 -18.19
C ARG A 265 25.46 9.91 -17.47
N LYS A 266 25.40 10.26 -16.18
CA LYS A 266 26.58 10.55 -15.35
C LYS A 266 27.29 9.28 -14.81
N SER A 267 26.69 8.11 -14.99
CA SER A 267 27.20 6.83 -14.49
C SER A 267 27.53 5.80 -15.59
N PRO A 268 28.25 6.11 -16.69
CA PRO A 268 28.44 5.13 -17.77
C PRO A 268 29.36 3.95 -17.39
N ASN A 269 30.21 4.09 -16.36
CA ASN A 269 31.27 3.12 -16.04
C ASN A 269 31.48 2.94 -14.52
N ARG A 270 30.64 2.11 -13.89
CA ARG A 270 31.01 1.39 -12.65
C ARG A 270 30.63 -0.09 -12.75
N SER A 271 30.99 -0.68 -13.88
CA SER A 271 31.00 -2.12 -14.11
C SER A 271 32.44 -2.52 -14.40
N ALA A 272 33.10 -3.13 -13.42
CA ALA A 272 34.28 -3.97 -13.56
C ALA A 272 34.14 -5.10 -12.55
#